data_AF-A0A944Q0B4-F1
#
_entry.id   AF-A0A944Q0B4-F1
#
_cell.length_a   1.000
_cell.length_b   1.000
_cell.length_c   1.000
_cell.angle_alpha   90.00
_cell.angle_beta   90.00
_cell.angle_gamma   90.00
#
_symmetry.space_group_name_H-M   'P 1'
#
loop_
_entity.id
_entity.type
_entity.pdbx_description
1 polymer ?
#
loop_
_entity_poly.entity_id
_entity_poly.type
_entity_poly.pdbx_seq_one_letter_code
_entity_poly.pdbx_strand_id
1 'polypeptide(L)'
;MQDVGVIDEAGRMRLLGSAVAGAAFATVLVVLIVSSWLAVTPGLLVSVGLPSAVAGAAVAVVVQLRSWGSDGGYERVVLVERWITEREIPLGVPAEMWVPMLQAQAGRLEAGWGKVVMSVFWIPMTWSMRDQHGTLLTLLLIGLWVGLGGWSAVWVIPRARTARSMLRQGVATRD
;
A
#
# COMPACT_ATOMS: atom_id res chain seq x y z
N MET A 1 -31.44 10.25 -7.29
CA MET A 1 -30.50 9.22 -6.80
C MET A 1 -30.14 8.32 -7.97
N GLN A 2 -29.02 8.58 -8.63
CA GLN A 2 -28.25 7.66 -9.49
C GLN A 2 -27.21 8.49 -10.28
N ASP A 3 -25.98 8.49 -9.78
CA ASP A 3 -24.78 8.32 -10.61
C ASP A 3 -23.58 8.08 -9.68
N VAL A 4 -23.43 6.81 -9.28
CA VAL A 4 -22.16 6.28 -8.78
C VAL A 4 -21.30 6.02 -10.02
N GLY A 5 -20.76 7.08 -10.62
CA GLY A 5 -20.01 7.01 -11.87
C GLY A 5 -18.76 7.89 -11.84
N VAL A 6 -17.72 7.54 -11.08
CA VAL A 6 -16.45 8.33 -11.02
C VAL A 6 -15.19 7.46 -10.81
N ILE A 7 -15.28 6.12 -10.77
CA ILE A 7 -14.12 5.24 -10.56
C ILE A 7 -14.07 4.24 -11.71
N ASP A 8 -13.02 4.32 -12.52
CA ASP A 8 -12.74 3.38 -13.61
C ASP A 8 -12.31 2.00 -13.07
N GLU A 9 -12.11 1.04 -13.97
CA GLU A 9 -11.77 -0.32 -13.58
C GLU A 9 -10.43 -0.39 -12.82
N ALA A 10 -9.47 0.49 -13.14
CA ALA A 10 -8.21 0.60 -12.41
C ALA A 10 -8.42 1.05 -10.96
N GLY A 11 -9.34 1.98 -10.73
CA GLY A 11 -9.71 2.45 -9.40
C GLY A 11 -10.46 1.40 -8.59
N ARG A 12 -11.31 0.60 -9.24
CA ARG A 12 -11.97 -0.56 -8.60
C ARG A 12 -10.95 -1.61 -8.18
N MET A 13 -10.01 -1.94 -9.06
CA MET A 13 -8.93 -2.88 -8.74
C MET A 13 -8.04 -2.37 -7.60
N ARG A 14 -7.83 -1.04 -7.51
CA ARG A 14 -7.16 -0.43 -6.36
C ARG A 14 -7.94 -0.56 -5.06
N LEU A 15 -9.26 -0.38 -5.09
CA LEU A 15 -10.11 -0.56 -3.91
C LEU A 15 -10.16 -2.03 -3.48
N LEU A 16 -10.20 -2.96 -4.43
CA LEU A 16 -10.09 -4.38 -4.13
C LEU A 16 -8.73 -4.71 -3.53
N GLY A 17 -7.64 -4.18 -4.10
CA GLY A 17 -6.30 -4.34 -3.56
C GLY A 17 -6.16 -3.78 -2.14
N SER A 18 -6.71 -2.58 -1.87
CA SER A 18 -6.69 -1.99 -0.53
C SER A 18 -7.56 -2.76 0.45
N ALA A 19 -8.73 -3.24 0.02
CA ALA A 19 -9.60 -4.09 0.82
C ALA A 19 -8.90 -5.40 1.23
N VAL A 20 -8.27 -6.08 0.28
CA VAL A 20 -7.52 -7.33 0.53
C VAL A 20 -6.34 -7.09 1.46
N ALA A 21 -5.57 -6.02 1.23
CA ALA A 21 -4.46 -5.66 2.10
C ALA A 21 -4.92 -5.33 3.52
N GLY A 22 -6.00 -4.57 3.66
CA GLY A 22 -6.62 -4.23 4.94
C GLY A 22 -7.13 -5.46 5.68
N ALA A 23 -7.80 -6.37 4.96
CA ALA A 23 -8.28 -7.63 5.50
C ALA A 23 -7.13 -8.48 6.05
N ALA A 24 -6.08 -8.67 5.26
CA ALA A 24 -4.91 -9.44 5.66
C ALA A 24 -4.23 -8.83 6.89
N PHE A 25 -4.00 -7.52 6.89
CA PHE A 25 -3.36 -6.83 8.00
C PHE A 25 -4.17 -6.92 9.30
N ALA A 26 -5.48 -6.62 9.25
CA ALA A 26 -6.33 -6.68 10.43
C ALA A 26 -6.43 -8.10 10.99
N THR A 27 -6.52 -9.11 10.11
CA THR A 27 -6.50 -10.52 10.52
C THR A 27 -5.22 -10.86 11.27
N VAL A 28 -4.05 -10.55 10.68
CA VAL A 28 -2.77 -10.84 11.32
C VAL A 28 -2.63 -10.10 12.65
N LEU A 29 -3.01 -8.83 12.71
CA LEU A 29 -2.93 -8.02 13.92
C LEU A 29 -3.79 -8.59 15.05
N VAL A 30 -5.06 -8.89 14.76
CA VAL A 30 -5.99 -9.41 15.78
C VAL A 30 -5.57 -10.80 16.21
N VAL A 31 -5.16 -11.67 15.27
CA VAL A 31 -4.65 -13.00 15.62
C VAL A 31 -3.39 -12.88 16.49
N LEU A 32 -2.49 -11.94 16.21
CA LEU A 32 -1.30 -11.70 17.03
C LEU A 32 -1.66 -11.26 18.45
N ILE A 33 -2.60 -10.32 18.60
CA ILE A 33 -3.10 -9.87 19.91
C ILE A 33 -3.72 -11.05 20.68
N VAL A 34 -4.60 -11.81 20.05
CA VAL A 34 -5.31 -12.93 20.71
C VAL A 34 -4.35 -14.08 21.01
N SER A 35 -3.33 -14.30 20.16
CA SER A 35 -2.31 -15.34 20.38
C SER A 35 -1.49 -15.15 21.66
N SER A 36 -1.51 -13.93 22.23
CA SER A 36 -0.88 -13.65 23.53
C SER A 36 -1.62 -14.29 24.71
N TRP A 37 -2.85 -14.74 24.50
CA TRP A 37 -3.73 -15.28 25.55
C TRP A 37 -4.25 -16.68 25.23
N LEU A 38 -4.37 -17.03 23.94
CA LEU A 38 -4.97 -18.26 23.47
C LEU A 38 -4.15 -18.89 22.34
N ALA A 39 -4.14 -20.22 22.26
CA ALA A 39 -3.53 -20.90 21.13
C ALA A 39 -4.25 -20.55 19.81
N VAL A 40 -3.47 -20.29 18.75
CA VAL A 40 -4.04 -19.99 17.43
C VAL A 40 -4.57 -21.27 16.80
N THR A 41 -5.89 -21.37 16.68
CA THR A 41 -6.59 -22.52 16.08
C THR A 41 -7.36 -22.09 14.82
N PRO A 42 -7.70 -23.04 13.91
CA PRO A 42 -8.56 -22.74 12.76
C PRO A 42 -9.91 -22.13 13.17
N GLY A 43 -10.49 -22.59 14.27
CA GLY A 43 -11.75 -22.05 14.80
C GLY A 43 -11.64 -20.56 15.17
N LEU A 44 -10.49 -20.14 15.71
CA LEU A 44 -10.20 -18.74 16.04
C LEU A 44 -10.05 -17.88 14.79
N LEU A 45 -9.44 -18.40 13.72
CA LEU A 45 -9.38 -17.70 12.44
C LEU A 45 -10.76 -17.47 11.84
N VAL A 46 -11.69 -18.43 11.98
CA VAL A 46 -13.05 -18.27 11.47
C VAL A 46 -13.87 -17.32 12.35
N SER A 47 -13.80 -17.45 13.67
CA SER A 47 -14.65 -16.68 14.59
C SER A 47 -14.18 -15.25 14.83
N VAL A 48 -12.87 -15.00 14.80
CA VAL A 48 -12.27 -13.69 15.10
C VAL A 48 -11.51 -13.15 13.89
N GLY A 49 -10.74 -14.01 13.22
CA GLY A 49 -9.99 -13.63 12.02
C GLY A 49 -10.90 -13.11 10.91
N LEU A 50 -11.95 -13.85 10.54
CA LEU A 50 -12.85 -13.46 9.44
C LEU A 50 -13.60 -12.15 9.73
N PRO A 51 -14.22 -11.92 10.91
CA PRO A 51 -14.80 -10.61 11.21
C PRO A 51 -13.78 -9.47 11.20
N SER A 52 -12.57 -9.71 11.74
CA SER A 52 -11.51 -8.71 11.70
C SER A 52 -11.04 -8.40 10.28
N ALA A 53 -11.03 -9.39 9.39
CA ALA A 53 -10.73 -9.23 7.97
C ALA A 53 -11.75 -8.31 7.29
N VAL A 54 -13.05 -8.53 7.55
CA VAL A 54 -14.13 -7.69 7.00
C VAL A 54 -14.00 -6.25 7.51
N ALA A 55 -13.76 -6.06 8.81
CA ALA A 55 -13.55 -4.74 9.39
C ALA A 55 -12.31 -4.04 8.80
N GLY A 56 -11.19 -4.77 8.67
CA GLY A 56 -9.95 -4.28 8.08
C GLY A 56 -10.11 -3.88 6.61
N ALA A 57 -10.84 -4.68 5.83
CA ALA A 57 -11.17 -4.35 4.44
C ALA A 57 -11.96 -3.04 4.36
N ALA A 58 -13.01 -2.90 5.16
CA ALA A 58 -13.85 -1.71 5.16
C ALA A 58 -13.04 -0.45 5.55
N VAL A 59 -12.22 -0.55 6.60
CA VAL A 59 -11.36 0.56 7.03
C VAL A 59 -10.36 0.93 5.94
N ALA A 60 -9.70 -0.04 5.31
CA ALA A 60 -8.72 0.23 4.26
C ALA A 60 -9.36 0.88 3.02
N VAL A 61 -10.57 0.46 2.64
CA VAL A 61 -11.35 1.12 1.58
C VAL A 61 -11.67 2.56 1.96
N VAL A 62 -12.16 2.81 3.18
CA VAL A 62 -12.49 4.16 3.65
C VAL A 62 -11.24 5.06 3.69
N VAL A 63 -10.12 4.54 4.18
CA VAL A 63 -8.84 5.28 4.20
C VAL A 63 -8.38 5.57 2.78
N GLN A 64 -8.51 4.61 1.85
CA GLN A 64 -8.16 4.81 0.45
C GLN A 64 -9.02 5.90 -0.19
N LEU A 65 -10.33 5.87 0.02
CA LEU A 65 -11.25 6.89 -0.48
C LEU A 65 -10.96 8.27 0.13
N ARG A 66 -10.68 8.34 1.44
CA ARG A 66 -10.28 9.58 2.11
C ARG A 66 -8.96 10.13 1.59
N SER A 67 -8.00 9.25 1.29
CA SER A 67 -6.71 9.66 0.71
C SER A 67 -6.88 10.28 -0.67
N TRP A 68 -7.80 9.75 -1.49
CA TRP A 68 -8.15 10.37 -2.76
C TRP A 68 -8.81 11.74 -2.55
N GLY A 69 -9.66 11.88 -1.53
CA GLY A 69 -10.23 13.17 -1.15
C GLY A 69 -9.17 14.20 -0.75
N SER A 70 -8.19 13.83 0.08
CA SER A 70 -7.11 14.72 0.50
C SER A 70 -6.15 15.09 -0.62
N ASP A 71 -5.95 14.19 -1.59
CA ASP A 71 -5.07 14.40 -2.74
C ASP A 71 -5.73 15.25 -3.85
N GLY A 72 -6.95 15.75 -3.62
CA GLY A 72 -7.70 16.59 -4.56
C GLY A 72 -8.53 15.82 -5.57
N GLY A 73 -8.88 14.56 -5.27
CA GLY A 73 -9.78 13.71 -6.04
C GLY A 73 -9.09 12.52 -6.72
N TYR A 74 -9.88 11.49 -7.03
CA TYR A 74 -9.43 10.28 -7.75
C TYR A 74 -8.75 10.62 -9.09
N GLU A 75 -9.34 11.54 -9.84
CA GLU A 75 -8.84 11.99 -11.15
C GLU A 75 -7.41 12.52 -11.07
N ARG A 76 -7.09 13.27 -10.01
CA ARG A 76 -5.76 13.84 -9.79
C ARG A 76 -4.73 12.75 -9.50
N VAL A 77 -5.11 11.71 -8.77
CA VAL A 77 -4.25 10.55 -8.49
C VAL A 77 -3.97 9.72 -9.75
N VAL A 78 -5.01 9.49 -10.58
CA VAL A 78 -4.87 8.78 -11.86
C VAL A 78 -3.98 9.56 -12.82
N LEU A 79 -4.16 10.87 -12.88
CA LEU A 79 -3.42 11.76 -13.76
C LEU A 79 -1.91 11.77 -13.43
N VAL A 80 -1.53 11.81 -12.15
CA VAL A 80 -0.13 11.66 -11.73
C VAL A 80 0.44 10.28 -12.06
N GLU A 81 -0.35 9.22 -11.87
CA GLU A 81 0.07 7.86 -12.22
C GLU A 81 0.28 7.69 -13.72
N ARG A 82 -0.59 8.31 -14.53
CA ARG A 82 -0.46 8.33 -15.98
C ARG A 82 0.83 9.01 -16.41
N TRP A 83 1.15 10.18 -15.85
CA TRP A 83 2.41 10.87 -16.12
C TRP A 83 3.63 10.02 -15.78
N ILE A 84 3.61 9.35 -14.62
CA ILE A 84 4.72 8.46 -14.21
C ILE A 84 4.84 7.25 -15.14
N THR A 85 3.72 6.71 -15.60
CA THR A 85 3.69 5.53 -16.47
C THR A 85 4.15 5.87 -17.88
N GLU A 86 3.66 6.97 -18.44
CA GLU A 86 4.02 7.49 -19.76
C GLU A 86 5.37 8.22 -19.77
N ARG A 87 5.91 8.54 -18.58
CA ARG A 87 7.14 9.34 -18.36
C ARG A 87 7.08 10.73 -18.98
N GLU A 88 5.88 11.29 -19.12
CA GLU A 88 5.64 12.57 -19.78
C GLU A 88 4.64 13.40 -19.00
N ILE A 89 4.86 14.73 -18.99
CA ILE A 89 3.89 15.70 -18.47
C ILE A 89 3.31 16.42 -19.70
N PRO A 90 1.97 16.39 -19.90
CA PRO A 90 1.34 17.05 -21.03
C PRO A 90 1.68 18.54 -21.13
N LEU A 91 1.87 19.00 -22.36
CA LEU A 91 2.09 20.41 -22.66
C LEU A 91 0.89 21.23 -22.18
N GLY A 92 1.15 22.28 -21.39
CA GLY A 92 0.13 23.17 -20.84
C GLY A 92 -0.19 22.95 -19.35
N VAL A 93 0.38 21.94 -18.70
CA VAL A 93 0.24 21.77 -17.24
C VAL A 93 1.24 22.68 -16.51
N PRO A 94 0.77 23.63 -15.65
CA PRO A 94 1.66 24.52 -14.91
C PRO A 94 2.58 23.78 -13.93
N ALA A 95 3.80 24.30 -13.75
CA ALA A 95 4.80 23.74 -12.82
C ALA A 95 4.28 23.62 -11.39
N GLU A 96 3.54 24.65 -10.97
CA GLU A 96 2.90 24.76 -9.65
C GLU A 96 1.96 23.59 -9.36
N MET A 97 1.43 22.94 -10.39
CA MET A 97 0.54 21.79 -10.25
C MET A 97 1.32 20.47 -10.21
N TRP A 98 2.21 20.22 -11.18
CA TRP A 98 2.84 18.90 -11.33
C TRP A 98 4.05 18.68 -10.42
N VAL A 99 4.82 19.74 -10.10
CA VAL A 99 6.02 19.64 -9.25
C VAL A 99 5.69 19.10 -7.86
N PRO A 100 4.74 19.66 -7.08
CA PRO A 100 4.44 19.15 -5.74
C PRO A 100 3.90 17.72 -5.77
N MET A 101 3.16 17.34 -6.82
CA MET A 101 2.64 15.98 -6.99
C MET A 101 3.75 14.95 -7.21
N LEU A 102 4.68 15.24 -8.11
CA LEU A 102 5.83 14.37 -8.33
C LEU A 102 6.77 14.35 -7.13
N GLN A 103 6.90 15.46 -6.39
CA GLN A 103 7.67 15.49 -5.14
C GLN A 103 7.04 14.59 -4.08
N ALA A 104 5.72 14.63 -3.91
CA ALA A 104 5.00 13.77 -3.00
C ALA A 104 5.19 12.28 -3.35
N GLN A 105 5.25 11.93 -4.65
CA GLN A 105 5.56 10.57 -5.10
C GLN A 105 7.04 10.20 -4.92
N ALA A 106 7.96 11.10 -5.23
CA ALA A 106 9.39 10.89 -5.05
C ALA A 106 9.74 10.70 -3.56
N GLY A 107 9.05 11.40 -2.65
CA GLY A 107 9.21 11.23 -1.19
C GLY A 107 8.85 9.83 -0.69
N ARG A 108 8.01 9.08 -1.43
CA ARG A 108 7.69 7.68 -1.08
C ARG A 108 8.86 6.72 -1.26
N LEU A 109 9.96 7.15 -1.90
CA LEU A 109 11.14 6.33 -2.11
C LEU A 109 11.78 5.88 -0.79
N GLU A 110 11.92 6.81 0.17
CA GLU A 110 12.51 6.52 1.47
C GLU A 110 11.63 5.59 2.30
N ALA A 111 10.33 5.91 2.38
CA ALA A 111 9.35 5.06 3.05
C ALA A 111 9.28 3.65 2.42
N GLY A 112 9.44 3.56 1.09
CA GLY A 112 9.51 2.29 0.39
C GLY A 112 10.73 1.46 0.81
N TRP A 113 11.91 2.06 0.81
CA TRP A 113 13.13 1.37 1.27
C TRP A 113 13.06 0.96 2.73
N GLY A 114 12.50 1.82 3.59
CA GLY A 114 12.25 1.49 5.00
C GLY A 114 11.44 0.21 5.15
N LYS A 115 10.38 0.02 4.36
CA LYS A 115 9.58 -1.21 4.36
C LYS A 115 10.35 -2.44 3.90
N VAL A 116 11.21 -2.30 2.88
CA VAL A 116 12.04 -3.40 2.38
C VAL A 116 13.03 -3.84 3.46
N VAL A 117 13.79 -2.90 4.01
CA VAL A 117 14.78 -3.16 5.06
C VAL A 117 14.11 -3.78 6.27
N MET A 118 13.00 -3.20 6.72
CA MET A 118 12.19 -3.75 7.82
C MET A 118 11.79 -5.20 7.51
N SER A 119 11.22 -5.47 6.33
CA SER A 119 10.80 -6.83 5.97
C SER A 119 11.97 -7.83 5.96
N VAL A 120 13.15 -7.43 5.46
CA VAL A 120 14.36 -8.27 5.44
C VAL A 120 14.83 -8.65 6.84
N PHE A 121 14.74 -7.73 7.82
CA PHE A 121 15.11 -8.02 9.21
C PHE A 121 14.04 -8.81 9.96
N TRP A 122 12.76 -8.51 9.72
CA TRP A 122 11.67 -9.11 10.46
C TRP A 122 11.33 -10.53 10.01
N ILE A 123 11.58 -10.93 8.77
CA ILE A 123 11.41 -12.32 8.31
C ILE A 123 12.25 -13.32 9.14
N PRO A 124 13.58 -13.18 9.23
CA PRO A 124 14.40 -14.11 10.02
C PRO A 124 14.13 -13.99 11.53
N MET A 125 13.79 -12.80 12.03
CA MET A 125 13.38 -12.63 13.43
C MET A 125 12.05 -13.35 13.73
N THR A 126 11.08 -13.29 12.83
CA THR A 126 9.82 -14.04 12.94
C THR A 126 10.11 -15.55 12.92
N TRP A 127 11.00 -16.00 12.04
CA TRP A 127 11.38 -17.40 11.94
C TRP A 127 12.13 -17.92 13.18
N SER A 128 12.98 -17.10 13.80
CA SER A 128 13.70 -17.51 15.02
C SER A 128 12.76 -17.70 16.22
N MET A 129 11.61 -17.04 16.22
CA MET A 129 10.56 -17.17 17.25
C MET A 129 9.49 -18.21 16.90
N ARG A 130 9.69 -19.02 15.84
CA ARG A 130 8.66 -19.96 15.36
C ARG A 130 8.18 -20.95 16.42
N ASP A 131 9.07 -21.37 17.31
CA ASP A 131 8.77 -22.35 18.35
C ASP A 131 7.92 -21.73 19.47
N GLN A 132 7.92 -20.39 19.60
CA GLN A 132 7.09 -19.64 20.55
C GLN A 132 5.70 -19.31 19.98
N HIS A 133 5.64 -18.95 18.69
CA HIS A 133 4.41 -18.52 18.03
C HIS A 133 3.59 -19.67 17.42
N GLY A 134 4.22 -20.82 17.20
CA GLY A 134 3.66 -21.92 16.42
C GLY A 134 3.70 -21.66 14.91
N THR A 135 3.65 -22.74 14.14
CA THR A 135 3.86 -22.72 12.68
C THR A 135 2.89 -21.80 11.94
N LEU A 136 1.62 -21.79 12.34
CA LEU A 136 0.57 -21.04 11.63
C LEU A 136 0.78 -19.53 11.73
N LEU A 137 1.01 -19.01 12.93
CA LEU A 137 1.25 -17.58 13.14
C LEU A 137 2.56 -17.13 12.47
N THR A 138 3.60 -17.97 12.56
CA THR A 138 4.89 -17.73 11.92
C THR A 138 4.73 -17.55 10.40
N LEU A 139 3.99 -18.44 9.74
CA LEU A 139 3.76 -18.34 8.30
C LEU A 139 2.93 -17.11 7.91
N LEU A 140 1.92 -16.75 8.70
CA LEU A 140 1.13 -15.54 8.48
C LEU A 140 1.97 -14.27 8.57
N LEU A 141 2.85 -14.19 9.57
CA LEU A 141 3.76 -13.06 9.77
C LEU A 141 4.81 -12.97 8.66
N ILE A 142 5.41 -14.10 8.27
CA ILE A 142 6.34 -14.13 7.14
C ILE A 142 5.63 -13.69 5.86
N GLY A 143 4.42 -14.19 5.60
CA GLY A 143 3.61 -13.77 4.47
C GLY A 143 3.34 -12.26 4.46
N LEU A 144 3.02 -11.67 5.62
CA LEU A 144 2.85 -10.23 5.77
C LEU A 144 4.13 -9.46 5.40
N TRP A 145 5.28 -9.87 5.93
CA TRP A 145 6.56 -9.21 5.64
C TRP A 145 6.97 -9.34 4.17
N VAL A 146 6.81 -10.52 3.59
CA VAL A 146 7.07 -10.76 2.16
C VAL A 146 6.14 -9.89 1.31
N GLY A 147 4.85 -9.80 1.67
CA GLY A 147 3.89 -8.96 0.98
C GLY A 147 4.26 -7.47 1.03
N LEU A 148 4.60 -6.95 2.21
CA LEU A 148 4.99 -5.55 2.40
C LEU A 148 6.30 -5.20 1.68
N GLY A 149 7.33 -6.03 1.85
CA GLY A 149 8.63 -5.84 1.21
C GLY A 149 8.52 -5.97 -0.31
N GLY A 150 7.83 -7.00 -0.79
CA GLY A 150 7.62 -7.25 -2.22
C GLY A 150 6.83 -6.14 -2.90
N TRP A 151 5.72 -5.69 -2.30
CA TRP A 151 4.95 -4.56 -2.81
C TRP A 151 5.78 -3.28 -2.91
N SER A 152 6.58 -3.02 -1.87
CA SER A 152 7.45 -1.85 -1.87
C SER A 152 8.53 -1.92 -2.96
N ALA A 153 9.18 -3.08 -3.11
CA ALA A 153 10.22 -3.31 -4.10
C ALA A 153 9.72 -3.25 -5.55
N VAL A 154 8.55 -3.83 -5.82
CA VAL A 154 8.01 -3.98 -7.18
C VAL A 154 7.22 -2.75 -7.64
N TRP A 155 6.48 -2.10 -6.74
CA TRP A 155 5.55 -1.04 -7.12
C TRP A 155 5.94 0.34 -6.61
N VAL A 156 6.25 0.47 -5.31
CA VAL A 156 6.48 1.79 -4.69
C VAL A 156 7.80 2.39 -5.15
N ILE A 157 8.90 1.63 -5.02
CA ILE A 157 10.25 2.11 -5.31
C ILE A 157 10.41 2.48 -6.80
N PRO A 158 10.00 1.64 -7.78
CA PRO A 158 10.18 1.99 -9.20
C PRO A 158 9.39 3.24 -9.62
N ARG A 159 8.16 3.40 -9.12
CA ARG A 159 7.34 4.59 -9.39
C ARG A 159 7.95 5.85 -8.77
N ALA A 160 8.40 5.77 -7.52
CA ALA A 160 9.04 6.90 -6.84
C ALA A 160 10.37 7.29 -7.52
N ARG A 161 11.14 6.32 -8.01
CA ARG A 161 12.35 6.58 -8.81
C ARG A 161 12.03 7.28 -10.12
N THR A 162 10.97 6.86 -10.79
CA THR A 162 10.52 7.46 -12.06
C THR A 162 10.03 8.90 -11.84
N ALA A 163 9.24 9.15 -10.79
CA ALA A 163 8.84 10.51 -10.42
C ALA A 163 10.07 11.40 -10.12
N ARG A 164 11.08 10.86 -9.42
CA ARG A 164 12.34 11.57 -9.14
C ARG A 164 13.15 11.86 -10.39
N SER A 165 13.20 10.95 -11.37
CA SER A 165 13.89 11.19 -12.64
C SER A 165 13.15 12.23 -13.48
N MET A 166 11.82 12.17 -13.53
CA MET A 166 11.00 13.17 -14.23
C MET A 166 11.17 14.57 -13.64
N LEU A 167 11.23 14.70 -12.31
CA LEU A 167 11.56 15.97 -11.66
C LEU A 167 12.92 16.51 -12.08
N ARG A 168 13.95 15.66 -12.16
CA ARG A 168 15.29 16.07 -12.60
C ARG A 168 15.31 16.53 -14.06
N GLN A 169 14.60 15.82 -14.94
CA GLN A 169 14.54 16.13 -16.37
C GLN A 169 13.71 17.39 -16.64
N GLY A 170 12.55 17.55 -16.01
CA GLY A 170 11.69 18.73 -16.17
C GLY A 170 12.28 20.03 -15.60
N VAL A 171 13.25 19.93 -14.68
CA VAL A 171 14.09 21.06 -14.25
C VAL A 171 15.18 21.36 -15.28
N ALA A 172 15.83 20.32 -15.84
CA ALA A 172 16.90 20.48 -16.82
C ALA A 172 16.45 21.02 -18.19
N THR A 173 15.19 20.84 -18.57
CA THR A 173 14.62 21.37 -19.83
C THR A 173 14.15 22.83 -19.73
N ARG A 174 14.38 23.50 -18.59
CA ARG A 174 13.87 24.84 -18.29
C ARG A 174 14.96 25.90 -18.06
N ASP A 175 16.23 25.50 -18.19
CA ASP A 175 17.39 26.38 -18.34
C ASP A 175 17.73 26.52 -19.84
#